data_AF-A0A8T4W6Y9-F1
#
_entry.id   AF-A0A8T4W6Y9-F1
#
_cell.length_a   1.000
_cell.length_b   1.000
_cell.length_c   1.000
_cell.angle_alpha   90.00
_cell.angle_beta   90.00
_cell.angle_gamma   90.00
#
_symmetry.space_group_name_H-M   'P 1'
#
loop_
_entity.id
_entity.type
_entity.pdbx_description
1 polymer ?
#
loop_
_entity_poly.entity_id
_entity_poly.type
_entity_poly.pdbx_seq_one_letter_code
_entity_poly.pdbx_strand_id
1 'polypeptide(L)' 'MGERCEECGGTGKCSRCDGTGLEKHGLFGLGLIEEQCGKCHGSGKCKYCGGSGQVSKGRF' A
#
# COMPACT_ATOMS: atom_id res chain seq x y z
N MET A 1 0.93 -23.55 1.67
CA MET A 1 1.09 -22.39 2.58
C MET A 1 1.73 -21.27 1.77
N GLY A 2 1.11 -20.09 1.70
CA GLY A 2 1.70 -18.93 0.99
C GLY A 2 2.86 -18.36 1.80
N GLU A 3 3.83 -17.75 1.11
CA GLU A 3 4.96 -17.10 1.76
C GLU A 3 4.67 -15.63 1.99
N ARG A 4 5.14 -15.13 3.15
CA ARG A 4 4.85 -13.77 3.60
C ARG A 4 5.40 -12.79 2.56
N CYS A 5 4.54 -11.89 2.07
CA CYS A 5 4.99 -10.86 1.15
C CYS A 5 5.98 -9.95 1.88
N GLU A 6 7.25 -9.98 1.48
CA GLU A 6 8.31 -9.21 2.14
C GLU A 6 8.10 -7.69 1.96
N GLU A 7 7.55 -7.26 0.83
CA GLU A 7 7.35 -5.82 0.54
C GLU A 7 6.34 -5.15 1.47
N CYS A 8 5.31 -5.87 1.90
CA CYS A 8 4.38 -5.38 2.92
C CYS A 8 4.60 -6.05 4.29
N GLY A 9 5.67 -6.83 4.43
CA GLY A 9 5.93 -7.64 5.61
C GLY A 9 4.68 -8.41 6.04
N GLY A 10 3.96 -9.07 5.14
CA GLY A 10 2.79 -9.89 5.50
C GLY A 10 1.49 -9.17 5.78
N THR A 11 1.49 -7.84 5.82
CA THR A 11 0.31 -7.06 6.20
C THR A 11 -0.72 -6.95 5.09
N GLY A 12 -0.29 -7.10 3.83
CA GLY A 12 -1.12 -6.87 2.65
C GLY A 12 -1.41 -5.39 2.36
N LYS A 13 -0.94 -4.48 3.21
CA LYS A 13 -1.23 -3.05 3.09
C LYS A 13 -0.13 -2.34 2.32
N CYS A 14 -0.49 -1.24 1.66
CA CYS A 14 0.50 -0.37 1.05
C CYS A 14 1.29 0.33 2.16
N SER A 15 2.60 0.09 2.22
CA SER A 15 3.50 0.66 3.24
C SER A 15 3.64 2.19 3.19
N ARG A 16 3.09 2.83 2.15
CA ARG A 16 3.19 4.29 1.95
C ARG A 16 1.99 5.05 2.51
N CYS A 17 0.82 4.41 2.53
CA CYS A 17 -0.40 4.99 3.07
C CYS A 17 -1.03 4.10 4.17
N ASP A 18 -0.27 3.14 4.70
CA ASP A 18 -0.68 2.21 5.75
C ASP A 18 -2.01 1.48 5.51
N GLY A 19 -2.40 1.31 4.24
CA GLY A 19 -3.67 0.66 3.89
C GLY A 19 -4.83 1.60 3.57
N THR A 20 -4.68 2.91 3.78
CA THR A 20 -5.78 3.88 3.58
C THR A 20 -6.08 4.15 2.11
N GLY A 21 -5.09 3.97 1.24
CA GLY A 21 -5.17 4.40 -0.16
C GLY A 21 -4.98 5.90 -0.36
N LEU A 22 -4.79 6.67 0.72
CA LEU A 22 -4.72 8.13 0.67
C LEU A 22 -3.43 8.63 1.34
N GLU A 23 -2.74 9.55 0.67
CA GLU A 23 -1.61 10.31 1.22
C GLU A 23 -2.12 11.70 1.63
N LYS A 24 -1.82 12.09 2.87
CA LYS A 24 -2.19 13.41 3.39
C LYS A 24 -1.07 14.38 3.06
N HIS A 25 -1.29 15.25 2.09
CA HIS A 25 -0.37 16.33 1.77
C HIS A 25 -0.82 17.60 2.50
N GLY A 26 -0.01 18.07 3.44
CA GLY A 26 -0.26 19.35 4.08
C GLY A 26 0.17 20.47 3.13
N LEU A 27 -0.78 21.22 2.58
CA LEU A 27 -0.47 22.48 1.92
C LEU A 27 -0.36 23.56 3.00
N PHE A 28 0.83 24.15 3.13
CA PHE A 28 1.12 25.19 4.11
C PHE A 28 0.08 26.32 4.02
N GLY A 29 -0.83 26.38 4.99
CA GLY A 29 -1.84 27.44 5.12
C GLY A 29 -3.24 27.17 4.54
N LEU A 30 -3.50 26.06 3.84
CA LEU A 30 -4.81 25.78 3.21
C LEU A 30 -5.54 24.51 3.70
N GLY A 31 -4.88 23.69 4.52
CA GLY A 31 -5.45 22.46 5.07
C GLY A 31 -4.78 21.19 4.57
N LEU A 32 -5.13 20.06 5.18
CA LEU A 32 -4.64 18.74 4.76
C LEU A 32 -5.44 18.30 3.53
N ILE A 33 -4.75 18.10 2.40
CA ILE A 33 -5.35 17.55 1.19
C ILE A 33 -5.14 16.04 1.22
N GLU A 34 -6.21 15.28 1.09
CA GLU A 34 -6.15 13.82 0.96
C GLU A 34 -6.08 13.49 -0.54
N GLU A 35 -4.91 13.05 -0.98
CA GLU A 35 -4.68 12.67 -2.37
C GLU A 35 -4.53 11.15 -2.49
N GLN A 36 -4.85 10.59 -3.66
CA GLN A 36 -4.69 9.15 -3.87
C GLN A 36 -3.20 8.77 -3.76
N CYS A 37 -2.93 7.76 -2.94
CA CYS A 37 -1.56 7.29 -2.72
C CYS A 37 -0.98 6.80 -4.05
N GLY A 38 0.09 7.45 -4.52
CA GLY A 38 0.69 7.15 -5.82
C GLY A 38 1.29 5.74 -5.86
N LYS A 39 1.75 5.21 -4.71
CA LYS A 39 2.31 3.86 -4.64
C LYS A 39 1.25 2.78 -4.81
N CYS A 40 0.00 2.98 -4.38
CA CYS A 40 -1.08 1.99 -4.56
C CYS A 40 -2.24 2.45 -5.48
N HIS A 41 -2.15 3.64 -6.09
CA HIS A 41 -3.22 4.26 -6.91
C HIS A 41 -4.57 4.25 -6.18
N GLY A 42 -4.61 4.71 -4.93
CA GLY A 42 -5.87 4.74 -4.19
C GLY A 42 -6.32 3.38 -3.63
N SER A 43 -5.72 2.25 -4.02
CA SER A 43 -6.21 0.92 -3.61
C SER A 43 -5.96 0.58 -2.15
N GLY A 44 -4.99 1.23 -1.49
CA GLY A 44 -4.54 0.89 -0.13
C GLY A 44 -3.82 -0.46 0.00
N LYS A 45 -3.83 -1.28 -1.05
CA LYS A 45 -3.26 -2.64 -1.03
C LYS A 45 -1.81 -2.64 -1.48
N CYS A 46 -1.03 -3.58 -0.95
CA CYS A 46 0.31 -3.85 -1.47
C CYS A 46 0.18 -4.39 -2.91
N LYS A 47 0.83 -3.72 -3.87
CA LYS A 47 0.78 -4.08 -5.29
C LYS A 47 1.39 -5.46 -5.58
N TYR A 48 2.37 -5.88 -4.78
CA TYR A 48 3.08 -7.15 -4.97
C TYR A 48 2.26 -8.37 -4.60
N CYS A 49 1.49 -8.31 -3.51
CA CYS A 49 0.60 -9.41 -3.09
C CYS A 49 -0.88 -9.13 -3.39
N GLY A 50 -1.20 -8.01 -4.05
CA GLY A 50 -2.57 -7.59 -4.34
C GLY A 50 -3.46 -7.37 -3.10
N GLY A 51 -2.87 -7.12 -1.92
CA GLY A 51 -3.63 -7.04 -0.66
C GLY A 51 -3.63 -8.31 0.19
N SER A 52 -3.10 -9.42 -0.33
CA SER A 52 -3.23 -10.73 0.31
C SER A 52 -2.29 -10.96 1.50
N GLY A 53 -1.26 -10.12 1.66
CA GLY A 53 -0.17 -10.31 2.64
C GLY A 53 0.72 -11.53 2.36
N GLN A 54 0.36 -12.35 1.38
CA GLN A 54 1.11 -13.53 0.98
C GLN A 54 1.35 -13.45 -0.53
N VAL A 55 2.58 -13.71 -0.94
CA VAL A 55 2.89 -13.98 -2.34
C VAL A 55 3.06 -15.48 -2.47
N SER A 56 2.48 -16.08 -3.49
CA SER A 56 2.96 -17.39 -3.92
C SER A 56 4.27 -17.11 -4.65
N LYS A 57 5.45 -17.58 -4.19
CA LYS A 57 6.61 -17.62 -5.10
C LYS A 57 6.31 -18.60 -6.22
N GLY A 58 5.61 -18.10 -7.22
CA GLY A 58 5.53 -18.65 -8.54
C GLY A 58 6.31 -17.73 -9.47
N ARG A 59 7.65 -17.84 -9.40
CA ARG A 59 8.59 -17.75 -10.54
C ARG A 59 8.57 -16.46 -11.39
N PHE A 60 9.62 -15.65 -11.25
CA PHE A 60 10.21 -14.93 -12.38
C PHE A 60 11.20 -15.85 -13.08
#